data_AF-A0A951THJ6-F1
#
_entry.id   AF-A0A951THJ6-F1
#
_cell.length_a   1.000
_cell.length_b   1.000
_cell.length_c   1.000
_cell.angle_alpha   90.00
_cell.angle_beta   90.00
_cell.angle_gamma   90.00
#
_symmetry.space_group_name_H-M   'P 1'
#
loop_
_entity.id
_entity.type
_entity.pdbx_description
1 polymer ?
#
loop_
_entity_poly.entity_id
_entity_poly.type
_entity_poly.pdbx_seq_one_letter_code
_entity_poly.pdbx_strand_id
1 'polypeptide(L)'
;MKKHLLLTLGGLMLAGNLPLAHAQRAPQTRDDRREGRQQANENLTPEQRQENFEARFEERLRNATPEQRQRMEEGRARMQERMREQGLDPNDPNAMQQMFRGGRGGGMSTDPAAREAQWRRLMVAAGITQKNTQDDLLVFIKAEEKAREPLLVLARATVATLAPARGAGGAVLTNATPADEAKVTSALEAYQAALAADKTRHEKALQDLDVTVGYSTTPRIQAFLTLVGMLGTDSLALGDPMTIFFPPSAADNARGAGGAGRGQRGNTARTNAPRANRQ
;
A
#
# COMPACT_ATOMS: atom_id res chain seq x y z
N MET A 1 69.93 5.66 -51.55
CA MET A 1 69.91 4.42 -52.36
C MET A 1 70.81 3.38 -51.72
N LYS A 2 70.25 2.32 -51.12
CA LYS A 2 70.87 1.00 -50.98
C LYS A 2 69.75 -0.01 -50.66
N LYS A 3 69.72 -1.07 -51.47
CA LYS A 3 68.73 -2.14 -51.57
C LYS A 3 69.00 -3.25 -50.53
N HIS A 4 68.08 -4.22 -50.48
CA HIS A 4 68.05 -5.59 -49.89
C HIS A 4 66.81 -5.66 -48.97
N LEU A 5 65.65 -6.22 -49.32
CA LEU A 5 65.25 -7.44 -50.06
C LEU A 5 65.75 -8.74 -49.44
N LEU A 6 64.92 -9.36 -48.59
CA LEU A 6 64.76 -10.81 -48.53
C LEU A 6 63.45 -11.22 -47.84
N LEU A 7 62.60 -11.84 -48.65
CA LEU A 7 61.46 -12.67 -48.29
C LEU A 7 61.90 -13.87 -47.45
N THR A 8 61.06 -14.29 -46.50
CA THR A 8 60.87 -15.72 -46.21
C THR A 8 59.43 -16.00 -45.75
N LEU A 9 58.84 -16.96 -46.45
CA LEU A 9 57.54 -17.58 -46.25
C LEU A 9 57.36 -18.15 -44.83
N GLY A 10 56.12 -18.11 -44.35
CA GLY A 10 55.62 -18.96 -43.28
C GLY A 10 54.10 -18.92 -43.23
N GLY A 11 53.43 -19.76 -44.02
CA GLY A 11 52.00 -19.95 -43.91
C GLY A 11 51.64 -20.80 -42.68
N LEU A 12 50.57 -20.45 -41.97
CA LEU A 12 49.85 -21.39 -41.10
C LEU A 12 48.42 -20.88 -40.81
N MET A 13 47.45 -21.64 -41.31
CA MET A 13 46.13 -21.95 -40.72
C MET A 13 45.09 -20.83 -40.50
N LEU A 14 44.13 -20.81 -41.45
CA LEU A 14 42.71 -20.64 -41.16
C LEU A 14 42.25 -21.67 -40.12
N ALA A 15 41.75 -21.21 -38.98
CA ALA A 15 40.57 -21.71 -38.25
C ALA A 15 40.65 -21.33 -36.77
N GLY A 16 39.55 -20.78 -36.23
CA GLY A 16 39.22 -20.98 -34.83
C GLY A 16 38.86 -19.74 -34.02
N ASN A 17 37.56 -19.63 -33.77
CA ASN A 17 36.94 -19.10 -32.55
C ASN A 17 36.91 -17.57 -32.36
N LEU A 18 35.88 -16.96 -32.95
CA LEU A 18 35.16 -15.88 -32.25
C LEU A 18 34.47 -16.51 -31.03
N PRO A 19 34.86 -16.18 -29.78
CA PRO A 19 34.00 -16.48 -28.65
C PRO A 19 32.76 -15.60 -28.78
N LEU A 20 31.62 -16.19 -29.13
CA LEU A 20 30.33 -15.65 -28.76
C LEU A 20 30.31 -15.58 -27.23
N ALA A 21 30.75 -14.45 -26.69
CA ALA A 21 30.50 -14.08 -25.32
C ALA A 21 28.99 -13.83 -25.17
N HIS A 22 28.24 -14.91 -25.01
CA HIS A 22 26.95 -14.85 -24.34
C HIS A 22 27.24 -14.44 -22.90
N ALA A 23 27.34 -13.13 -22.67
CA ALA A 23 27.30 -12.54 -21.35
C ALA A 23 26.01 -13.03 -20.71
N GLN A 24 26.12 -14.05 -19.86
CA GLN A 24 25.06 -14.52 -18.99
C GLN A 24 24.72 -13.34 -18.07
N ARG A 25 23.78 -12.50 -18.50
CA ARG A 25 23.22 -11.46 -17.64
C ARG A 25 22.74 -12.15 -16.39
N ALA A 26 23.20 -11.66 -15.24
CA ALA A 26 22.73 -12.12 -13.94
C ALA A 26 21.18 -12.13 -13.96
N PRO A 27 20.53 -13.18 -13.41
CA PRO A 27 19.09 -13.26 -13.40
C PRO A 27 18.53 -12.01 -12.71
N GLN A 28 17.75 -11.20 -13.44
CA GLN A 28 17.12 -10.00 -12.89
C GLN A 28 16.36 -10.37 -11.62
N THR A 29 16.64 -9.63 -10.55
CA THR A 29 15.95 -9.81 -9.29
C THR A 29 14.48 -9.41 -9.44
N ARG A 30 13.67 -9.78 -8.45
CA ARG A 30 12.25 -9.45 -8.45
C ARG A 30 12.02 -7.94 -8.41
N ASP A 31 12.89 -7.21 -7.73
CA ASP A 31 12.79 -5.76 -7.57
C ASP A 31 13.20 -5.05 -8.88
N ASP A 32 14.27 -5.49 -9.55
CA ASP A 32 14.67 -4.97 -10.87
C ASP A 32 13.53 -5.10 -11.91
N ARG A 33 12.81 -6.23 -11.89
CA ARG A 33 11.65 -6.44 -12.78
C ARG A 33 10.47 -5.55 -12.42
N ARG A 34 10.32 -5.18 -11.16
CA ARG A 34 9.24 -4.31 -10.71
C ARG A 34 9.55 -2.86 -11.08
N GLU A 35 10.76 -2.40 -10.81
CA GLU A 35 11.24 -1.06 -11.18
C GLU A 35 11.25 -0.88 -12.69
N GLY A 36 11.75 -1.87 -13.44
CA GLY A 36 11.73 -1.82 -14.91
C GLY A 36 10.30 -1.75 -15.48
N ARG A 37 9.32 -2.38 -14.84
CA ARG A 37 7.90 -2.26 -15.23
C ARG A 37 7.29 -0.92 -14.85
N GLN A 38 7.69 -0.35 -13.72
CA GLN A 38 7.22 0.97 -13.29
C GLN A 38 7.76 2.04 -14.23
N GLN A 39 9.07 2.04 -14.50
CA GLN A 39 9.71 2.96 -15.45
C GLN A 39 9.16 2.81 -16.87
N ALA A 40 8.93 1.58 -17.34
CA ALA A 40 8.32 1.36 -18.65
C ALA A 40 6.89 1.92 -18.74
N ASN A 41 6.13 1.92 -17.63
CA ASN A 41 4.79 2.48 -17.59
C ASN A 41 4.77 4.01 -17.38
N GLU A 42 5.79 4.58 -16.74
CA GLU A 42 5.92 6.03 -16.54
C GLU A 42 6.17 6.77 -17.86
N ASN A 43 6.83 6.11 -18.81
CA ASN A 43 7.12 6.66 -20.14
C ASN A 43 5.95 6.55 -21.14
N LEU A 44 4.85 5.90 -20.77
CA LEU A 44 3.68 5.73 -21.65
C LEU A 44 2.62 6.81 -21.38
N THR A 45 2.04 7.33 -22.46
CA THR A 45 0.87 8.22 -22.36
C THR A 45 -0.31 7.47 -21.72
N PRO A 46 -1.30 8.17 -21.15
CA PRO A 46 -2.50 7.53 -20.59
C PRO A 46 -3.19 6.59 -21.58
N GLU A 47 -3.30 6.99 -22.84
CA GLU A 47 -3.89 6.21 -23.94
C GLU A 47 -3.06 4.94 -24.23
N GLN A 48 -1.74 5.07 -24.35
CA GLN A 48 -0.86 3.91 -24.56
C GLN A 48 -0.86 2.93 -23.38
N ARG A 49 -1.05 3.43 -22.15
CA ARG A 49 -1.22 2.59 -20.96
C ARG A 49 -2.50 1.79 -21.03
N GLN A 50 -3.59 2.40 -21.50
CA GLN A 50 -4.87 1.73 -21.70
C GLN A 50 -4.76 0.64 -22.79
N GLU A 51 -4.21 0.98 -23.95
CA GLU A 51 -4.00 0.01 -25.04
C GLU A 51 -3.13 -1.18 -24.59
N ASN A 52 -2.04 -0.91 -23.86
CA ASN A 52 -1.16 -1.96 -23.33
C ASN A 52 -1.86 -2.81 -22.26
N PHE A 53 -2.73 -2.19 -21.44
CA PHE A 53 -3.55 -2.93 -20.48
C PHE A 53 -4.56 -3.85 -21.17
N GLU A 54 -5.27 -3.34 -22.17
CA GLU A 54 -6.25 -4.07 -22.96
C GLU A 54 -5.58 -5.21 -23.73
N ALA A 55 -4.48 -4.96 -24.42
CA ALA A 55 -3.71 -5.99 -25.14
C ALA A 55 -3.26 -7.13 -24.21
N ARG A 56 -2.75 -6.81 -23.01
CA ARG A 56 -2.37 -7.82 -22.00
C ARG A 56 -3.56 -8.56 -21.41
N PHE A 57 -4.72 -7.90 -21.34
CA PHE A 57 -5.94 -8.55 -20.86
C PHE A 57 -6.47 -9.51 -21.92
N GLU A 58 -6.49 -9.12 -23.18
CA GLU A 58 -6.87 -9.99 -24.30
C GLU A 58 -5.93 -11.19 -24.45
N GLU A 59 -4.61 -10.98 -24.31
CA GLU A 59 -3.64 -12.07 -24.33
C GLU A 59 -3.91 -13.08 -23.20
N ARG A 60 -4.27 -12.59 -22.01
CA ARG A 60 -4.67 -13.44 -20.88
C ARG A 60 -5.97 -14.18 -21.16
N LEU A 61 -6.97 -13.53 -21.77
CA LEU A 61 -8.22 -14.18 -22.16
C LEU A 61 -7.98 -15.28 -23.19
N ARG A 62 -7.13 -15.05 -24.20
CA ARG A 62 -6.80 -16.06 -25.22
C ARG A 62 -6.14 -17.29 -24.62
N ASN A 63 -5.26 -17.09 -23.64
CA ASN A 63 -4.52 -18.17 -22.98
C ASN A 63 -5.27 -18.83 -21.80
N ALA A 64 -6.42 -18.30 -21.40
CA ALA A 64 -7.20 -18.81 -20.28
C ALA A 64 -8.15 -19.96 -20.69
N THR A 65 -8.42 -20.84 -19.73
CA THR A 65 -9.47 -21.87 -19.88
C THR A 65 -10.85 -21.20 -19.99
N PRO A 66 -11.87 -21.87 -20.56
CA PRO A 66 -13.22 -21.31 -20.68
C PRO A 66 -13.79 -20.82 -19.35
N GLU A 67 -13.62 -21.59 -18.26
CA GLU A 67 -14.06 -21.17 -16.91
C GLU A 67 -13.32 -19.93 -16.40
N GLN A 68 -12.03 -19.82 -16.69
CA GLN A 68 -11.23 -18.65 -16.30
C GLN A 68 -11.62 -17.41 -17.10
N ARG A 69 -11.94 -17.56 -18.40
CA ARG A 69 -12.45 -16.47 -19.22
C ARG A 69 -13.76 -15.93 -18.67
N GLN A 70 -14.71 -16.82 -18.39
CA GLN A 70 -15.99 -16.41 -17.81
C GLN A 70 -15.81 -15.64 -16.49
N ARG A 71 -14.93 -16.11 -15.59
CA ARG A 71 -14.62 -15.40 -14.35
C ARG A 71 -13.97 -14.03 -14.57
N MET A 72 -13.12 -13.90 -15.58
CA MET A 72 -12.46 -12.63 -15.91
C MET A 72 -13.44 -11.63 -16.54
N GLU A 73 -14.34 -12.09 -17.41
CA GLU A 73 -15.39 -11.29 -18.02
C GLU A 73 -16.43 -10.83 -16.98
N GLU A 74 -16.89 -11.73 -16.11
CA GLU A 74 -17.75 -11.38 -14.98
C GLU A 74 -17.06 -10.40 -14.02
N GLY A 75 -15.76 -10.60 -13.75
CA GLY A 75 -14.96 -9.68 -12.95
C GLY A 75 -14.86 -8.28 -13.56
N ARG A 76 -14.70 -8.19 -14.88
CA ARG A 76 -14.69 -6.93 -15.63
C ARG A 76 -16.07 -6.25 -15.58
N ALA A 77 -17.15 -7.00 -15.80
CA ALA A 77 -18.50 -6.47 -15.73
C ALA A 77 -18.82 -5.88 -14.34
N ARG A 78 -18.51 -6.62 -13.27
CA ARG A 78 -18.69 -6.14 -11.88
C ARG A 78 -17.80 -4.93 -11.53
N MET A 79 -16.65 -4.80 -12.19
CA MET A 79 -15.79 -3.63 -12.01
C MET A 79 -16.38 -2.41 -12.71
N GLN A 80 -16.85 -2.56 -13.95
CA GLN A 80 -17.52 -1.49 -14.69
C GLN A 80 -18.81 -1.03 -14.03
N GLU A 81 -19.58 -1.97 -13.47
CA GLU A 81 -20.79 -1.66 -12.69
C GLU A 81 -20.44 -0.81 -11.46
N ARG A 82 -19.45 -1.22 -10.66
CA ARG A 82 -18.97 -0.43 -9.52
C ARG A 82 -18.44 0.95 -9.90
N MET A 83 -17.79 1.08 -11.06
CA MET A 83 -17.36 2.39 -11.57
C MET A 83 -18.57 3.29 -11.85
N ARG A 84 -19.57 2.75 -12.57
CA ARG A 84 -20.82 3.48 -12.86
C ARG A 84 -21.57 3.86 -11.59
N GLU A 85 -21.65 2.97 -10.60
CA GLU A 85 -22.25 3.26 -9.28
C GLU A 85 -21.53 4.40 -8.55
N GLN A 86 -20.21 4.52 -8.72
CA GLN A 86 -19.40 5.59 -8.14
C GLN A 86 -19.39 6.88 -8.99
N GLY A 87 -20.21 6.94 -10.06
CA GLY A 87 -20.23 8.07 -11.00
C GLY A 87 -18.93 8.22 -11.81
N LEU A 88 -18.10 7.19 -11.83
CA LEU A 88 -16.85 7.16 -12.57
C LEU A 88 -17.08 6.59 -13.96
N ASP A 89 -16.48 7.22 -14.98
CA ASP A 89 -16.52 6.68 -16.34
C ASP A 89 -15.65 5.41 -16.41
N PRO A 90 -16.21 4.24 -16.75
CA PRO A 90 -15.44 3.00 -16.89
C PRO A 90 -14.41 3.04 -18.03
N ASN A 91 -14.47 4.05 -18.90
CA ASN A 91 -13.49 4.29 -19.96
C ASN A 91 -12.42 5.32 -19.58
N ASP A 92 -12.51 5.97 -18.41
CA ASP A 92 -11.47 6.89 -17.94
C ASP A 92 -10.33 6.12 -17.26
N PRO A 93 -9.09 6.16 -17.80
CA PRO A 93 -7.93 5.48 -17.20
C PRO A 93 -7.60 5.98 -15.79
N ASN A 94 -7.93 7.23 -15.45
CA ASN A 94 -7.71 7.77 -14.11
C ASN A 94 -8.72 7.22 -13.09
N ALA A 95 -9.97 6.94 -13.49
CA ALA A 95 -10.97 6.34 -12.64
C ALA A 95 -10.56 4.93 -12.16
N MET A 96 -9.94 4.15 -13.05
CA MET A 96 -9.43 2.83 -12.70
C MET A 96 -8.28 2.92 -11.69
N GLN A 97 -7.38 3.88 -11.88
CA GLN A 97 -6.28 4.10 -10.96
C GLN A 97 -6.76 4.56 -9.58
N GLN A 98 -7.80 5.41 -9.50
CA GLN A 98 -8.42 5.82 -8.25
C GLN A 98 -9.02 4.64 -7.48
N MET A 99 -9.72 3.73 -8.16
CA MET A 99 -10.29 2.53 -7.54
C MET A 99 -9.21 1.59 -6.99
N PHE A 100 -8.12 1.37 -7.72
CA PHE A 100 -7.03 0.51 -7.26
C PHE A 100 -6.16 1.13 -6.17
N ARG A 101 -6.04 2.47 -6.15
CA ARG A 101 -5.30 3.19 -5.10
C ARG A 101 -6.09 3.22 -3.79
N GLY A 102 -7.42 3.25 -3.85
CA GLY A 102 -8.29 3.18 -2.68
C GLY A 102 -8.45 1.77 -2.09
N GLY A 103 -8.21 0.70 -2.87
CA GLY A 103 -8.58 -0.67 -2.48
C GLY A 103 -7.52 -1.53 -1.79
N ARG A 104 -6.29 -1.04 -1.56
CA ARG A 104 -5.17 -1.89 -1.06
C ARG A 104 -4.52 -1.48 0.26
N GLY A 105 -4.95 -0.38 0.85
CA GLY A 105 -4.78 -0.16 2.29
C GLY A 105 -6.15 -0.31 2.93
N GLY A 106 -6.24 -0.80 4.17
CA GLY A 106 -7.44 -0.68 5.00
C GLY A 106 -7.77 0.78 5.34
N GLY A 107 -7.69 1.68 4.37
CA GLY A 107 -8.15 3.05 4.51
C GLY A 107 -9.66 3.06 4.40
N MET A 108 -10.34 3.72 5.35
CA MET A 108 -11.75 4.06 5.21
C MET A 108 -12.00 4.70 3.84
N SER A 109 -13.15 4.38 3.25
CA SER A 109 -13.57 4.96 1.98
C SER A 109 -13.52 6.50 2.05
N THR A 110 -13.07 7.14 0.96
CA THR A 110 -13.15 8.60 0.82
C THR A 110 -14.57 9.09 0.54
N ASP A 111 -15.48 8.19 0.13
CA ASP A 111 -16.90 8.50 0.01
C ASP A 111 -17.54 8.64 1.41
N PRO A 112 -18.11 9.82 1.75
CA PRO A 112 -18.75 10.05 3.05
C PRO A 112 -19.85 9.04 3.39
N ALA A 113 -20.63 8.59 2.40
CA ALA A 113 -21.72 7.65 2.63
C ALA A 113 -21.19 6.25 2.97
N ALA A 114 -20.22 5.75 2.19
CA ALA A 114 -19.53 4.50 2.48
C ALA A 114 -18.81 4.51 3.83
N ARG A 115 -18.18 5.64 4.20
CA ARG A 115 -17.50 5.81 5.49
C ARG A 115 -18.49 5.78 6.66
N GLU A 116 -19.63 6.45 6.53
CA GLU A 116 -20.69 6.39 7.54
C GLU A 116 -21.24 4.96 7.68
N ALA A 117 -21.52 4.28 6.57
CA ALA A 117 -21.98 2.90 6.60
C ALA A 117 -20.97 1.97 7.29
N GLN A 118 -19.67 2.20 7.09
CA GLN A 118 -18.60 1.48 7.77
C GLN A 118 -18.60 1.73 9.28
N TRP A 119 -18.72 2.97 9.73
CA TRP A 119 -18.83 3.31 11.15
C TRP A 119 -20.07 2.68 11.80
N ARG A 120 -21.21 2.70 11.13
CA ARG A 120 -22.43 2.02 11.62
C ARG A 120 -22.23 0.53 11.75
N ARG A 121 -21.55 -0.12 10.80
CA ARG A 121 -21.20 -1.54 10.89
C ARG A 121 -20.32 -1.82 12.11
N LEU A 122 -19.32 -0.98 12.39
CA LEU A 122 -18.47 -1.10 13.58
C LEU A 122 -19.29 -0.96 14.87
N MET A 123 -20.19 0.02 14.94
CA MET A 123 -21.10 0.21 16.08
C MET A 123 -22.00 -1.01 16.29
N VAL A 124 -22.59 -1.55 15.22
CA VAL A 124 -23.41 -2.77 15.29
C VAL A 124 -22.59 -3.98 15.75
N ALA A 125 -21.36 -4.14 15.26
CA ALA A 125 -20.44 -5.19 15.71
C ALA A 125 -20.09 -5.06 17.21
N ALA A 126 -20.00 -3.83 17.72
CA ALA A 126 -19.85 -3.53 19.14
C ALA A 126 -21.16 -3.72 19.95
N GLY A 127 -22.28 -4.04 19.29
CA GLY A 127 -23.61 -4.19 19.90
C GLY A 127 -24.33 -2.88 20.19
N ILE A 128 -23.92 -1.77 19.59
CA ILE A 128 -24.59 -0.47 19.65
C ILE A 128 -25.56 -0.42 18.47
N THR A 129 -26.80 -0.86 18.70
CA THR A 129 -27.82 -1.01 17.64
C THR A 129 -28.87 0.09 17.62
N GLN A 130 -28.96 0.91 18.67
CA GLN A 130 -29.90 2.02 18.72
C GLN A 130 -29.51 3.12 17.71
N LYS A 131 -30.41 3.43 16.77
CA LYS A 131 -30.12 4.36 15.67
C LYS A 131 -29.76 5.76 16.16
N ASN A 132 -30.50 6.30 17.12
CA ASN A 132 -30.22 7.62 17.71
C ASN A 132 -28.82 7.67 18.34
N THR A 133 -28.45 6.66 19.13
CA THR A 133 -27.10 6.56 19.70
C THR A 133 -26.02 6.49 18.62
N GLN A 134 -26.26 5.72 17.55
CA GLN A 134 -25.33 5.67 16.41
C GLN A 134 -25.20 7.04 15.72
N ASP A 135 -26.31 7.76 15.54
CA ASP A 135 -26.33 9.07 14.90
C ASP A 135 -25.53 10.09 15.72
N ASP A 136 -25.73 10.12 17.05
CA ASP A 136 -24.99 11.02 17.95
C ASP A 136 -23.49 10.70 17.96
N LEU A 137 -23.12 9.41 18.01
CA LEU A 137 -21.73 8.98 17.92
C LEU A 137 -21.10 9.35 16.56
N LEU A 138 -21.85 9.23 15.46
CA LEU A 138 -21.38 9.63 14.13
C LEU A 138 -21.16 11.13 14.01
N VAL A 139 -22.05 11.95 14.60
CA VAL A 139 -21.87 13.41 14.65
C VAL A 139 -20.58 13.74 15.39
N PHE A 140 -20.36 13.13 16.55
CA PHE A 140 -19.13 13.30 17.32
C PHE A 140 -17.89 12.86 16.52
N ILE A 141 -17.88 11.65 15.94
CA ILE A 141 -16.75 11.13 15.16
C ILE A 141 -16.42 12.04 13.98
N LYS A 142 -17.43 12.50 13.22
CA LYS A 142 -17.22 13.42 12.09
C LYS A 142 -16.64 14.76 12.56
N ALA A 143 -17.10 15.27 13.70
CA ALA A 143 -16.58 16.51 14.27
C ALA A 143 -15.11 16.35 14.71
N GLU A 144 -14.77 15.23 15.35
CA GLU A 144 -13.38 14.89 15.73
C GLU A 144 -12.47 14.73 14.50
N GLU A 145 -12.92 14.00 13.48
CA GLU A 145 -12.16 13.81 12.24
C GLU A 145 -11.85 15.15 11.57
N LYS A 146 -12.85 16.02 11.46
CA LYS A 146 -12.69 17.37 10.90
C LYS A 146 -11.78 18.25 11.77
N ALA A 147 -11.91 18.19 13.10
CA ALA A 147 -11.09 18.97 14.02
C ALA A 147 -9.61 18.55 13.99
N ARG A 148 -9.31 17.30 13.63
CA ARG A 148 -7.94 16.78 13.48
C ARG A 148 -7.27 17.16 12.16
N GLU A 149 -8.02 17.60 11.14
CA GLU A 149 -7.43 17.96 9.83
C GLU A 149 -6.31 19.01 9.94
N PRO A 150 -6.48 20.14 10.66
CA PRO A 150 -5.41 21.13 10.83
C PRO A 150 -4.18 20.57 11.55
N LEU A 151 -4.38 19.69 12.54
CA LEU A 151 -3.29 19.01 13.24
C LEU A 151 -2.51 18.09 12.32
N LEU A 152 -3.18 17.36 11.44
CA LEU A 152 -2.52 16.50 10.45
C LEU A 152 -1.72 17.31 9.44
N VAL A 153 -2.21 18.50 9.05
CA VAL A 153 -1.45 19.43 8.19
C VAL A 153 -0.18 19.88 8.90
N LEU A 154 -0.27 20.30 10.16
CA LEU A 154 0.90 20.70 10.96
C LEU A 154 1.87 19.53 11.18
N ALA A 155 1.38 18.34 11.52
CA ALA A 155 2.21 17.15 11.68
C ALA A 155 2.97 16.80 10.39
N ARG A 156 2.30 16.87 9.22
CA ARG A 156 2.95 16.67 7.92
C ARG A 156 3.99 17.75 7.62
N ALA A 157 3.71 19.00 8.00
CA ALA A 157 4.68 20.09 7.86
C ALA A 157 5.91 19.84 8.75
N THR A 158 5.74 19.42 10.01
CA THR A 158 6.84 19.03 10.91
C THR A 158 7.65 17.88 10.31
N VAL A 159 6.99 16.81 9.82
CA VAL A 159 7.69 15.70 9.14
C VAL A 159 8.45 16.18 7.90
N ALA A 160 7.88 17.11 7.13
CA ALA A 160 8.57 17.69 5.96
C ALA A 160 9.83 18.46 6.36
N THR A 161 9.87 19.08 7.56
CA THR A 161 11.11 19.72 8.08
C THR A 161 12.16 18.70 8.52
N LEU A 162 11.74 17.48 8.89
CA LEU A 162 12.66 16.37 9.24
C LEU A 162 13.19 15.64 8.00
N ALA A 163 12.53 15.79 6.85
CA ALA A 163 13.00 15.16 5.63
C ALA A 163 14.35 15.79 5.24
N PRO A 164 15.41 14.99 5.01
CA PRO A 164 16.68 15.53 4.54
C PRO A 164 16.43 16.33 3.27
N ALA A 165 17.06 17.50 3.16
CA ALA A 165 17.33 18.09 1.87
C ALA A 165 18.09 17.02 1.06
N ARG A 166 17.40 16.29 0.18
CA ARG A 166 17.97 15.27 -0.68
C ARG A 166 18.91 15.96 -1.68
N GLY A 167 20.09 16.34 -1.22
CA GLY A 167 21.26 16.46 -2.08
C GLY A 167 21.68 15.05 -2.50
N ALA A 168 22.15 14.90 -3.74
CA ALA A 168 22.62 13.65 -4.32
C ALA A 168 23.82 13.08 -3.53
N GLY A 169 23.58 12.42 -2.38
CA GLY A 169 24.69 11.97 -1.53
C GLY A 169 24.34 11.23 -0.22
N GLY A 170 23.07 10.95 0.08
CA GLY A 170 22.69 9.89 1.03
C GLY A 170 23.07 10.04 2.52
N ALA A 171 23.67 11.13 2.98
CA ALA A 171 23.96 11.36 4.40
C ALA A 171 22.95 12.36 5.00
N VAL A 172 22.02 11.85 5.82
CA VAL A 172 20.73 12.49 6.13
C VAL A 172 20.68 13.26 7.45
N LEU A 173 21.70 13.17 8.33
CA LEU A 173 21.62 13.82 9.66
C LEU A 173 22.91 14.50 10.13
N THR A 174 24.01 14.45 9.38
CA THR A 174 25.32 14.94 9.86
C THR A 174 25.64 16.39 9.48
N ASN A 175 24.81 17.03 8.65
CA ASN A 175 25.07 18.38 8.12
C ASN A 175 23.90 19.35 8.37
N ALA A 176 23.07 19.13 9.41
CA ALA A 176 21.98 20.06 9.73
C ALA A 176 22.57 21.43 10.08
N THR A 177 22.12 22.47 9.38
CA THR A 177 22.56 23.84 9.69
C THR A 177 21.75 24.37 10.87
N PRO A 178 22.26 25.36 11.63
CA PRO A 178 21.46 26.04 12.66
C PRO A 178 20.13 26.61 12.13
N ALA A 179 20.08 26.98 10.85
CA ALA A 179 18.87 27.46 10.20
C ALA A 179 17.84 26.34 9.95
N ASP A 180 18.30 25.10 9.71
CA ASP A 180 17.41 23.95 9.55
C ASP A 180 16.85 23.47 10.89
N GLU A 181 17.68 23.45 11.94
CA GLU A 181 17.23 23.21 13.31
C GLU A 181 16.16 24.23 13.75
N ALA A 182 16.36 25.51 13.46
CA ALA A 182 15.37 26.55 13.77
C ALA A 182 14.01 26.31 13.07
N LYS A 183 14.00 25.78 11.84
CA LYS A 183 12.75 25.42 11.13
C LYS A 183 12.05 24.24 11.80
N VAL A 184 12.80 23.21 12.20
CA VAL A 184 12.27 22.05 12.92
C VAL A 184 11.67 22.49 14.25
N THR A 185 12.40 23.32 15.02
CA THR A 185 11.90 23.88 16.29
C THR A 185 10.60 24.66 16.08
N SER A 186 10.56 25.58 15.11
CA SER A 186 9.36 26.38 14.84
C SER A 186 8.16 25.52 14.42
N ALA A 187 8.37 24.52 13.55
CA ALA A 187 7.31 23.60 13.14
C ALA A 187 6.82 22.70 14.29
N LEU A 188 7.72 22.31 15.20
CA LEU A 188 7.37 21.53 16.38
C LEU A 188 6.56 22.38 17.39
N GLU A 189 6.97 23.62 17.64
CA GLU A 189 6.26 24.55 18.54
C GLU A 189 4.84 24.83 18.04
N ALA A 190 4.68 25.09 16.73
CA ALA A 190 3.37 25.30 16.12
C ALA A 190 2.46 24.06 16.27
N TYR A 191 3.01 22.87 16.06
CA TYR A 191 2.29 21.61 16.27
C TYR A 191 1.90 21.40 17.74
N GLN A 192 2.81 21.66 18.68
CA GLN A 192 2.55 21.52 20.12
C GLN A 192 1.47 22.50 20.61
N ALA A 193 1.50 23.75 20.13
CA ALA A 193 0.48 24.74 20.45
C ALA A 193 -0.91 24.31 19.95
N ALA A 194 -0.99 23.80 18.72
CA ALA A 194 -2.24 23.27 18.18
C ALA A 194 -2.73 22.03 18.94
N LEU A 195 -1.82 21.14 19.36
CA LEU A 195 -2.16 19.96 20.15
C LEU A 195 -2.76 20.35 21.52
N ALA A 196 -2.21 21.38 22.16
CA ALA A 196 -2.74 21.87 23.44
C ALA A 196 -4.17 22.42 23.28
N ALA A 197 -4.43 23.20 22.23
CA ALA A 197 -5.77 23.71 21.94
C ALA A 197 -6.77 22.58 21.61
N ASP A 198 -6.34 21.57 20.85
CA ASP A 198 -7.19 20.44 20.50
C ASP A 198 -7.55 19.58 21.72
N LYS A 199 -6.64 19.41 22.68
CA LYS A 199 -6.94 18.69 23.94
C LYS A 199 -8.12 19.31 24.68
N THR A 200 -8.12 20.63 24.88
CA THR A 200 -9.22 21.32 25.54
C THR A 200 -10.54 21.19 24.76
N ARG A 201 -10.48 21.29 23.43
CA ARG A 201 -11.66 21.09 22.57
C ARG A 201 -12.18 19.65 22.67
N HIS A 202 -11.30 18.66 22.64
CA HIS A 202 -11.64 17.24 22.72
C HIS A 202 -12.29 16.89 24.07
N GLU A 203 -11.73 17.38 25.18
CA GLU A 203 -12.31 17.20 26.52
C GLU A 203 -13.73 17.76 26.60
N LYS A 204 -13.97 18.95 26.04
CA LYS A 204 -15.32 19.52 25.96
C LYS A 204 -16.25 18.67 25.09
N ALA A 205 -15.79 18.23 23.93
CA ALA A 205 -16.58 17.39 23.03
C ALA A 205 -16.96 16.05 23.69
N LEU A 206 -16.07 15.48 24.52
CA LEU A 206 -16.40 14.30 25.32
C LEU A 206 -17.45 14.60 26.38
N GLN A 207 -17.38 15.73 27.09
CA GLN A 207 -18.42 16.13 28.04
C GLN A 207 -19.79 16.27 27.36
N ASP A 208 -19.83 16.93 26.19
CA ASP A 208 -21.07 17.10 25.42
C ASP A 208 -21.61 15.74 24.92
N LEU A 209 -20.72 14.83 24.51
CA LEU A 209 -21.09 13.46 24.15
C LEU A 209 -21.65 12.70 25.36
N ASP A 210 -21.06 12.84 26.54
CA ASP A 210 -21.53 12.14 27.74
C ASP A 210 -22.92 12.60 28.17
N VAL A 211 -23.22 13.89 28.05
CA VAL A 211 -24.56 14.42 28.29
C VAL A 211 -25.59 13.84 27.30
N THR A 212 -25.17 13.62 26.05
CA THR A 212 -26.07 13.19 24.97
C THR A 212 -26.32 11.68 24.98
N VAL A 213 -25.26 10.86 25.11
CA VAL A 213 -25.35 9.39 24.99
C VAL A 213 -24.92 8.63 26.24
N GLY A 214 -24.47 9.31 27.30
CA GLY A 214 -24.02 8.67 28.54
C GLY A 214 -22.86 7.70 28.33
N TYR A 215 -21.85 8.08 27.53
CA TYR A 215 -20.75 7.16 27.18
C TYR A 215 -19.98 6.69 28.41
N SER A 216 -19.83 7.53 29.45
CA SER A 216 -19.11 7.22 30.69
C SER A 216 -19.85 6.23 31.58
N THR A 217 -21.18 6.19 31.48
CA THR A 217 -22.06 5.29 32.25
C THR A 217 -22.45 4.04 31.47
N THR A 218 -22.10 3.98 30.18
CA THR A 218 -22.40 2.86 29.28
C THR A 218 -21.10 2.16 28.86
N PRO A 219 -20.66 1.10 29.58
CA PRO A 219 -19.35 0.46 29.34
C PRO A 219 -19.12 0.01 27.90
N ARG A 220 -20.19 -0.34 27.18
CA ARG A 220 -20.13 -0.75 25.78
C ARG A 220 -19.73 0.40 24.85
N ILE A 221 -20.29 1.59 25.05
CA ILE A 221 -19.95 2.79 24.26
C ILE A 221 -18.53 3.23 24.63
N GLN A 222 -18.19 3.23 25.91
CA GLN A 222 -16.83 3.51 26.37
C GLN A 222 -15.81 2.58 25.72
N ALA A 223 -16.02 1.26 25.76
CA ALA A 223 -15.13 0.29 25.14
C ALA A 223 -15.02 0.50 23.61
N PHE A 224 -16.13 0.77 22.93
CA PHE A 224 -16.13 1.09 21.51
C PHE A 224 -15.25 2.31 21.21
N LEU A 225 -15.49 3.44 21.88
CA LEU A 225 -14.75 4.69 21.67
C LEU A 225 -13.25 4.54 22.01
N THR A 226 -12.89 3.75 23.02
CA THR A 226 -11.48 3.41 23.31
C THR A 226 -10.86 2.62 22.16
N LEU A 227 -11.52 1.55 21.70
CA LEU A 227 -10.98 0.67 20.66
C LEU A 227 -10.86 1.39 19.30
N VAL A 228 -11.72 2.35 19.01
CA VAL A 228 -11.64 3.15 17.77
C VAL A 228 -10.73 4.39 17.91
N GLY A 229 -10.15 4.63 19.09
CA GLY A 229 -9.21 5.72 19.31
C GLY A 229 -9.78 7.11 19.48
N MET A 230 -11.01 7.14 19.96
CA MET A 230 -11.68 8.35 20.39
C MET A 230 -11.49 8.62 21.89
N LEU A 231 -11.15 7.60 22.69
CA LEU A 231 -10.75 7.76 24.10
C LEU A 231 -9.28 7.37 24.28
N GLY A 232 -8.50 8.30 24.84
CA GLY A 232 -7.10 8.08 25.21
C GLY A 232 -6.13 7.99 24.03
N THR A 233 -4.84 7.88 24.37
CA THR A 233 -3.72 7.80 23.40
C THR A 233 -3.43 6.38 22.92
N ASP A 234 -4.03 5.37 23.54
CA ASP A 234 -3.59 3.97 23.43
C ASP A 234 -4.03 3.29 22.12
N SER A 235 -5.00 3.88 21.43
CA SER A 235 -5.53 3.36 20.17
C SER A 235 -4.54 3.32 19.01
N LEU A 236 -3.52 4.20 19.04
CA LEU A 236 -2.44 4.19 18.05
C LEU A 236 -1.67 2.87 18.05
N ALA A 237 -1.69 2.10 19.14
CA ALA A 237 -1.02 0.81 19.23
C ALA A 237 -1.87 -0.36 18.70
N LEU A 238 -3.19 -0.22 18.60
CA LEU A 238 -4.12 -1.33 18.34
C LEU A 238 -4.37 -1.61 16.85
N GLY A 239 -3.91 -0.72 15.95
CA GLY A 239 -4.09 -0.88 14.49
C GLY A 239 -5.43 -0.33 13.98
N ASP A 240 -5.83 -0.76 12.78
CA ASP A 240 -7.07 -0.31 12.13
C ASP A 240 -8.30 -0.91 12.85
N PRO A 241 -9.28 -0.11 13.29
CA PRO A 241 -10.52 -0.60 13.92
C PRO A 241 -11.21 -1.73 13.16
N MET A 242 -11.15 -1.74 11.82
CA MET A 242 -11.73 -2.83 11.03
C MET A 242 -11.13 -4.18 11.36
N THR A 243 -9.83 -4.24 11.65
CA THR A 243 -9.14 -5.49 11.98
C THR A 243 -9.51 -6.02 13.37
N ILE A 244 -9.91 -5.13 14.29
CA ILE A 244 -10.31 -5.46 15.65
C ILE A 244 -11.73 -6.03 15.68
N PHE A 245 -12.67 -5.35 15.02
CA PHE A 245 -14.09 -5.73 15.03
C PHE A 245 -14.44 -6.80 13.99
N PHE A 246 -13.67 -6.91 12.92
CA PHE A 246 -13.86 -7.89 11.86
C PHE A 246 -12.55 -8.66 11.62
N PRO A 247 -12.12 -9.51 12.58
CA PRO A 247 -10.95 -10.34 12.37
C PRO A 247 -11.16 -11.21 11.12
N PRO A 248 -10.12 -11.42 10.29
CA PRO A 248 -10.24 -12.26 9.11
C PRO A 248 -10.73 -13.64 9.54
N SER A 249 -11.73 -14.18 8.83
CA SER A 249 -12.27 -15.48 9.17
C SER A 249 -11.17 -16.54 9.08
N ALA A 250 -11.24 -17.60 9.89
CA ALA A 250 -10.27 -18.69 9.81
C ALA A 250 -10.19 -19.31 8.39
N ALA A 251 -11.27 -19.21 7.61
CA ALA A 251 -11.33 -19.64 6.21
C ALA A 251 -10.53 -18.72 5.26
N ASP A 252 -10.48 -17.41 5.54
CA ASP A 252 -9.66 -16.46 4.78
C ASP A 252 -8.17 -16.61 5.10
N ASN A 253 -7.84 -16.94 6.35
CA ASN A 253 -6.46 -17.30 6.72
C ASN A 253 -6.01 -18.64 6.10
N ALA A 254 -6.91 -19.63 5.98
CA ALA A 254 -6.61 -20.90 5.32
C ALA A 254 -6.42 -20.77 3.79
N ARG A 255 -7.13 -19.82 3.15
CA ARG A 255 -6.95 -19.51 1.72
C ARG A 255 -5.80 -18.53 1.45
N GLY A 256 -5.45 -17.68 2.42
CA GLY A 256 -4.32 -16.74 2.38
C GLY A 256 -2.96 -17.35 2.70
N ALA A 257 -2.91 -18.44 3.48
CA ALA A 257 -1.67 -19.16 3.81
C ALA A 257 -1.05 -19.91 2.62
N GLY A 258 -1.73 -19.99 1.47
CA GLY A 258 -1.18 -20.50 0.21
C GLY A 258 -0.73 -19.41 -0.77
N GLY A 259 -0.96 -18.13 -0.47
CA GLY A 259 -1.04 -17.07 -1.49
C GLY A 259 -0.23 -15.81 -1.25
N ALA A 260 0.59 -15.70 -0.20
CA ALA A 260 1.58 -14.62 -0.08
C ALA A 260 2.63 -14.93 0.99
N GLY A 261 3.79 -15.45 0.55
CA GLY A 261 5.06 -15.26 1.27
C GLY A 261 5.40 -16.27 2.37
N ARG A 262 6.17 -17.29 2.01
CA ARG A 262 7.45 -17.65 2.66
C ARG A 262 8.08 -18.79 1.87
N GLY A 263 9.10 -18.46 1.08
CA GLY A 263 10.02 -19.45 0.52
C GLY A 263 10.81 -20.09 1.65
N GLN A 264 10.23 -21.11 2.27
CA GLN A 264 10.91 -22.00 3.21
C GLN A 264 10.46 -23.44 2.92
N ARG A 265 10.83 -23.91 1.73
CA ARG A 265 11.05 -25.33 1.43
C ARG A 265 12.37 -25.32 0.66
N GLY A 266 13.48 -25.65 1.29
CA GLY A 266 13.70 -26.95 1.89
C GLY A 266 14.75 -27.61 1.02
N ASN A 267 16.00 -27.18 1.22
CA ASN A 267 17.19 -27.88 0.78
C ASN A 267 17.26 -29.19 1.58
N THR A 268 16.40 -30.15 1.28
CA THR A 268 16.55 -31.53 1.76
C THR A 268 17.49 -32.23 0.80
N ALA A 269 18.72 -32.36 1.29
CA ALA A 269 19.74 -33.28 0.85
C ALA A 269 19.19 -34.47 0.06
N ARG A 270 19.57 -34.56 -1.22
CA ARG A 270 19.70 -35.85 -1.90
C ARG A 270 20.81 -36.62 -1.19
N THR A 271 20.45 -37.38 -0.16
CA THR A 271 21.28 -38.50 0.29
C THR A 271 21.13 -39.61 -0.73
N ASN A 272 22.22 -39.86 -1.46
CA ASN A 272 22.42 -41.09 -2.23
C ASN A 272 22.27 -42.29 -1.29
N ALA A 273 21.20 -43.07 -1.45
CA ALA A 273 21.12 -44.40 -0.87
C ALA A 273 21.80 -45.40 -1.82
N PRO A 274 22.78 -46.20 -1.36
CA PRO A 274 23.38 -47.24 -2.19
C PRO A 274 22.41 -48.39 -2.43
N ARG A 275 22.36 -48.83 -3.67
CA ARG A 275 21.58 -49.96 -4.18
C ARG A 275 22.11 -51.26 -3.56
N ALA A 276 21.35 -51.87 -2.66
CA ALA A 276 21.66 -53.20 -2.14
C ALA A 276 21.30 -54.26 -3.19
N ASN A 277 22.32 -55.01 -3.62
CA ASN A 277 22.20 -56.28 -4.32
C ASN A 277 21.44 -57.30 -3.46
N ARG A 278 20.54 -58.05 -4.07
CA ARG A 278 20.26 -59.44 -3.69
C ARG A 278 20.19 -60.30 -4.95
N GLN A 279 21.18 -61.18 -5.06
CA GLN A 279 21.02 -62.54 -5.56
C GLN A 279 20.23 -63.35 -4.53
#